data_AF-A0A829D6L8-F1
#
_entry.id   AF-A0A829D6L8-F1
#
_cell.length_a   1.000
_cell.length_b   1.000
_cell.length_c   1.000
_cell.angle_alpha   90.00
_cell.angle_beta   90.00
_cell.angle_gamma   90.00
#
_symmetry.space_group_name_H-M   'P 1'
#
loop_
_entity.id
_entity.type
_entity.pdbx_description
1 polymer ?
#
loop_
_entity_poly.entity_id
_entity_poly.type
_entity_poly.pdbx_seq_one_letter_code
_entity_poly.pdbx_strand_id
1 'polypeptide(L)'
;MIGSVEFNGLTILSESKKENVSGRVSMNVWIFPGENKIKIKGIHKRKKDESAPYLTATLYLAQKEQPYNEGRKIADFEWGEVEGKPSLPFEQEITFSPTEVPPCELWKVAEKIQLTEEDKQKIQKLIIDLHDGLQKKDEKKLLELMEFKTKEYARAYYDSPEEDIKISKNSFGGRVSNDRRKVG
;
A
#
# COMPACT_ATOMS: atom_id res chain seq x y z
N MET A 1 20.39 8.64 -5.65
CA MET A 1 20.27 8.76 -4.17
C MET A 1 19.37 7.65 -3.67
N ILE A 2 19.74 6.98 -2.58
CA ILE A 2 19.15 5.70 -2.18
C ILE A 2 18.38 5.90 -0.85
N GLY A 3 17.31 6.69 -0.85
CA GLY A 3 16.44 6.80 0.33
C GLY A 3 15.39 5.69 0.38
N SER A 4 14.81 5.46 1.55
CA SER A 4 13.61 4.63 1.68
C SER A 4 12.51 5.36 2.46
N VAL A 5 11.28 5.01 2.14
CA VAL A 5 10.08 5.47 2.86
C VAL A 5 9.24 4.25 3.18
N GLU A 6 8.94 4.08 4.46
CA GLU A 6 8.08 3.03 4.99
C GLU A 6 6.91 3.64 5.77
N PHE A 7 5.75 3.00 5.71
CA PHE A 7 4.56 3.36 6.45
C PHE A 7 4.08 2.15 7.23
N ASN A 8 4.11 2.18 8.57
CA ASN A 8 3.73 1.04 9.42
C ASN A 8 4.43 -0.28 9.03
N GLY A 9 5.68 -0.21 8.56
CA GLY A 9 6.44 -1.36 8.05
C GLY A 9 6.16 -1.76 6.59
N LEU A 10 5.18 -1.13 5.92
CA LEU A 10 4.97 -1.26 4.48
C LEU A 10 5.97 -0.38 3.73
N THR A 11 6.81 -0.97 2.89
CA THR A 11 7.72 -0.21 2.02
C THR A 11 6.94 0.51 0.91
N ILE A 12 7.02 1.83 0.90
CA ILE A 12 6.43 2.69 -0.15
C ILE A 12 7.45 2.99 -1.23
N LEU A 13 8.66 3.33 -0.80
CA LEU A 13 9.81 3.53 -1.65
C LEU A 13 10.99 2.75 -1.08
N SER A 14 11.50 1.82 -1.89
CA SER A 14 12.72 1.11 -1.57
C SER A 14 13.93 1.93 -1.97
N GLU A 15 15.05 1.61 -1.31
CA GLU A 15 16.38 1.99 -1.72
C GLU A 15 16.62 1.74 -3.22
N SER A 16 16.98 2.80 -3.96
CA SER A 16 17.22 2.72 -5.40
C SER A 16 18.49 3.49 -5.81
N LYS A 17 19.24 2.93 -6.78
CA LYS A 17 20.40 3.59 -7.39
C LYS A 17 20.04 4.61 -8.48
N LYS A 18 18.76 4.76 -8.81
CA LYS A 18 18.30 5.75 -9.81
C LYS A 18 18.44 7.18 -9.26
N GLU A 19 18.55 8.15 -10.16
CA GLU A 19 18.70 9.56 -9.79
C GLU A 19 17.42 10.13 -9.19
N ASN A 20 16.29 9.94 -9.87
CA ASN A 20 14.98 10.40 -9.44
C ASN A 20 14.04 9.21 -9.26
N VAL A 21 13.48 9.07 -8.06
CA VAL A 21 12.49 8.04 -7.73
C VAL A 21 11.35 8.69 -6.98
N SER A 22 10.13 8.38 -7.40
CA SER A 22 8.91 8.79 -6.73
C SER A 22 7.98 7.60 -6.64
N GLY A 23 7.11 7.63 -5.62
CA GLY A 23 6.20 6.55 -5.32
C GLY A 23 4.94 7.14 -4.69
N ARG A 24 3.81 6.52 -5.00
CA ARG A 24 2.53 6.89 -4.43
C ARG A 24 1.73 5.64 -4.16
N VAL A 25 1.19 5.54 -2.96
CA VAL A 25 0.37 4.41 -2.51
C VAL A 25 -0.80 4.98 -1.72
N SER A 26 -1.98 4.37 -1.88
CA SER A 26 -3.13 4.70 -1.03
C SER A 26 -3.01 3.94 0.30
N MET A 27 -3.19 4.66 1.41
CA MET A 27 -2.88 4.14 2.74
C MET A 27 -4.09 3.65 3.52
N ASN A 28 -5.32 3.81 3.01
CA ASN A 28 -6.53 3.64 3.82
C ASN A 28 -6.60 2.29 4.55
N VAL A 29 -6.29 1.19 3.88
CA VAL A 29 -6.29 -0.17 4.47
C VAL A 29 -5.21 -0.33 5.55
N TRP A 30 -4.13 0.46 5.48
CA TRP A 30 -2.93 0.34 6.33
C TRP A 30 -2.91 1.31 7.51
N ILE A 31 -3.90 2.21 7.61
CA ILE A 31 -4.03 3.14 8.74
C ILE A 31 -4.59 2.39 9.94
N PHE A 32 -3.81 2.34 11.02
CA PHE A 32 -4.23 1.72 12.27
C PHE A 32 -5.10 2.66 13.09
N PRO A 33 -6.06 2.13 13.87
CA PRO A 33 -6.60 2.84 15.02
C PRO A 33 -5.46 3.13 16.01
N GLY A 34 -5.16 4.42 16.25
CA GLY A 34 -4.10 4.84 17.17
C GLY A 34 -2.85 5.39 16.46
N GLU A 35 -1.67 5.11 17.01
CA GLU A 35 -0.41 5.67 16.49
C GLU A 35 0.02 4.96 15.19
N ASN A 36 0.27 5.78 14.16
CA ASN A 36 0.81 5.38 12.88
C ASN A 36 2.21 5.99 12.72
N LYS A 37 3.08 5.32 11.96
CA LYS A 37 4.49 5.69 11.80
C LYS A 37 4.91 5.73 10.35
N ILE A 38 5.49 6.84 9.93
CA ILE A 38 6.27 6.97 8.70
C ILE A 38 7.75 6.91 9.08
N LYS A 39 8.49 5.99 8.48
CA LYS A 39 9.95 5.87 8.65
C LYS A 39 10.63 6.27 7.35
N ILE A 40 11.62 7.15 7.47
CA ILE A 40 12.32 7.75 6.34
C ILE A 40 13.80 7.56 6.57
N LYS A 41 14.48 6.96 5.59
CA LYS A 41 15.94 6.76 5.64
C LYS A 41 16.58 7.49 4.47
N GLY A 42 17.61 8.25 4.77
CA GLY A 42 18.53 8.79 3.76
C GLY A 42 19.88 8.10 3.91
N ILE A 43 20.41 7.52 2.84
CA ILE A 43 21.76 6.94 2.85
C ILE A 43 22.71 7.66 1.90
N HIS A 44 23.99 7.64 2.25
CA HIS A 44 25.03 8.34 1.52
C HIS A 44 25.50 7.55 0.29
N LYS A 45 25.48 8.19 -0.88
CA LYS A 45 26.34 7.87 -2.02
C LYS A 45 26.31 9.06 -2.97
N ARG A 46 27.37 9.87 -2.94
CA ARG A 46 27.61 10.90 -3.96
C ARG A 46 28.93 10.61 -4.68
N LYS A 47 28.93 10.78 -6.01
CA LYS A 47 30.14 11.14 -6.76
C LYS A 47 30.22 12.67 -6.86
N LYS A 48 31.42 13.26 -6.76
CA LYS A 48 31.65 14.71 -6.61
C LYS A 48 30.86 15.63 -7.57
N ASP A 49 30.42 15.14 -8.72
CA ASP A 49 29.75 15.93 -9.78
C ASP A 49 28.21 15.82 -9.82
N GLU A 50 27.57 15.07 -8.91
CA GLU A 50 26.10 14.93 -8.90
C GLU A 50 25.40 16.09 -8.16
N SER A 51 24.14 16.39 -8.51
CA SER A 51 23.31 17.37 -7.80
C SER A 51 23.08 16.99 -6.33
N ALA A 52 22.83 17.99 -5.48
CA ALA A 52 22.52 17.75 -4.07
C ALA A 52 21.23 16.90 -3.95
N PRO A 53 21.24 15.83 -3.14
CA PRO A 53 20.06 15.00 -2.96
C PRO A 53 18.95 15.74 -2.20
N TYR A 54 17.71 15.39 -2.52
CA TYR A 54 16.51 15.93 -1.87
C TYR A 54 15.46 14.84 -1.68
N LEU A 55 14.83 14.78 -0.51
CA LEU A 55 13.83 13.78 -0.18
C LEU A 55 12.58 14.44 0.40
N THR A 56 11.42 14.03 -0.12
CA THR A 56 10.11 14.40 0.42
C THR A 56 9.26 13.17 0.69
N ALA A 57 8.47 13.26 1.76
CA ALA A 57 7.40 12.31 2.04
C ALA A 57 6.22 13.08 2.63
N THR A 58 5.10 13.08 1.92
CA THR A 58 3.91 13.81 2.35
C THR A 58 2.71 12.88 2.34
N LEU A 59 1.96 12.89 3.43
CA LEU A 59 0.71 12.14 3.57
C LEU A 59 -0.47 13.13 3.58
N TYR A 60 -1.46 12.84 2.75
CA TYR A 60 -2.67 13.65 2.59
C TYR A 60 -3.90 12.86 3.02
N LEU A 61 -4.83 13.55 3.69
CA LEU A 61 -6.20 13.12 3.89
C LEU A 61 -7.08 13.89 2.91
N ALA A 62 -7.66 13.19 1.95
CA ALA A 62 -8.57 13.75 0.97
C ALA A 62 -9.96 13.14 1.11
N GLN A 63 -11.00 13.92 0.79
CA GLN A 63 -12.36 13.41 0.70
C GLN A 63 -12.50 12.47 -0.51
N LYS A 64 -13.54 11.64 -0.51
CA LYS A 64 -13.90 10.83 -1.68
C LYS A 64 -14.08 11.75 -2.89
N GLU A 65 -13.54 11.35 -4.04
CA GLU A 65 -13.51 12.12 -5.30
C GLU A 65 -12.65 13.40 -5.30
N GLN A 66 -12.08 13.81 -4.16
CA GLN A 66 -11.17 14.94 -4.10
C GLN A 66 -9.77 14.55 -4.61
N PRO A 67 -9.12 15.40 -5.43
CA PRO A 67 -7.70 15.26 -5.72
C PRO A 67 -6.86 15.24 -4.45
N TYR A 68 -5.98 14.25 -4.31
CA TYR A 68 -5.18 14.06 -3.09
C TYR A 68 -4.37 15.29 -2.67
N ASN A 69 -3.85 16.06 -3.63
CA ASN A 69 -3.02 17.25 -3.41
C ASN A 69 -3.83 18.48 -2.99
N GLU A 70 -5.15 18.42 -3.09
CA GLU A 70 -6.07 19.42 -2.53
C GLU A 70 -6.57 19.02 -1.13
N GLY A 71 -6.26 17.79 -0.71
CA GLY A 71 -6.58 17.27 0.62
C GLY A 71 -5.78 17.95 1.73
N ARG A 72 -6.18 17.69 2.97
CA ARG A 72 -5.45 18.15 4.16
C ARG A 72 -4.15 17.38 4.32
N LYS A 73 -3.02 18.09 4.39
CA LYS A 73 -1.73 17.49 4.75
C LYS A 73 -1.78 17.01 6.21
N ILE A 74 -1.53 15.72 6.45
CA ILE A 74 -1.56 15.11 7.79
C ILE A 74 -0.17 14.75 8.32
N ALA A 75 0.81 14.53 7.44
CA ALA A 75 2.21 14.42 7.80
C ALA A 75 3.06 14.94 6.64
N ASP A 76 4.19 15.54 6.97
CA ASP A 76 5.14 16.06 5.99
C ASP A 76 6.58 15.83 6.43
N PHE A 77 7.42 15.57 5.45
CA PHE A 77 8.85 15.52 5.60
C PHE A 77 9.50 16.12 4.37
N GLU A 78 10.44 17.01 4.62
CA GLU A 78 11.29 17.60 3.60
C GLU A 78 12.73 17.64 4.10
N TRP A 79 13.62 17.09 3.29
CA TRP A 79 15.05 17.08 3.53
C TRP A 79 15.81 17.46 2.27
N GLY A 80 16.78 18.36 2.43
CA GLY A 80 17.80 18.69 1.44
C GLY A 80 19.12 18.97 2.16
N GLU A 81 20.22 18.93 1.42
CA GLU A 81 21.57 19.17 1.95
C GLU A 81 21.80 20.65 2.25
N VAL A 82 21.18 21.14 3.33
CA VAL A 82 21.29 22.52 3.84
C VAL A 82 21.63 22.52 5.33
N GLU A 83 22.19 23.63 5.81
CA GLU A 83 22.55 23.81 7.22
C GLU A 83 21.32 23.63 8.13
N GLY A 84 21.48 22.88 9.23
CA GLY A 84 20.40 22.56 10.18
C GLY A 84 19.59 21.29 9.86
N LYS A 85 19.83 20.61 8.74
CA LYS A 85 19.26 19.29 8.44
C LYS A 85 20.22 18.16 8.83
N PRO A 86 19.72 16.96 9.18
CA PRO A 86 20.58 15.84 9.54
C PRO A 86 21.49 15.46 8.36
N SER A 87 22.76 15.19 8.65
CA SER A 87 23.71 14.68 7.68
C SER A 87 23.37 13.24 7.29
N LEU A 88 23.65 12.86 6.05
CA LEU A 88 23.56 11.45 5.65
C LEU A 88 24.68 10.63 6.32
N PRO A 89 24.41 9.37 6.71
CA PRO A 89 23.10 8.72 6.71
C PRO A 89 22.23 9.18 7.88
N PHE A 90 20.91 9.22 7.68
CA PHE A 90 19.95 9.51 8.73
C PHE A 90 18.75 8.56 8.67
N GLU A 91 18.10 8.41 9.82
CA GLU A 91 16.80 7.76 9.95
C GLU A 91 15.89 8.69 10.76
N GLN A 92 14.71 9.01 10.22
CA GLN A 92 13.70 9.84 10.86
C GLN A 92 12.39 9.07 10.95
N GLU A 93 11.75 9.15 12.11
CA GLU A 93 10.39 8.65 12.30
C GLU A 93 9.44 9.83 12.52
N ILE A 94 8.29 9.78 11.87
CA ILE A 94 7.17 10.69 12.07
C ILE A 94 6.00 9.85 12.56
N THR A 95 5.49 10.18 13.75
CA THR A 95 4.31 9.53 14.30
C THR A 95 3.11 10.47 14.25
N PHE A 96 1.93 9.91 14.04
CA PHE A 96 0.68 10.64 14.10
C PHE A 96 -0.48 9.71 14.47
N SER A 97 -1.55 10.28 15.01
CA SER A 97 -2.81 9.57 15.19
C SER A 97 -3.85 10.16 14.23
N PRO A 98 -4.53 9.33 13.42
CA PRO A 98 -5.51 9.82 12.47
C PRO A 98 -6.74 10.37 13.21
N THR A 99 -7.27 11.49 12.74
CA THR A 99 -8.52 12.05 13.29
C THR A 99 -9.75 11.20 12.94
N GLU A 100 -9.64 10.44 11.85
CA GLU A 100 -10.66 9.53 11.35
C GLU A 100 -9.97 8.26 10.85
N VAL A 101 -10.45 7.10 11.31
CA VAL A 101 -9.91 5.80 10.93
C VAL A 101 -10.83 5.20 9.86
N PRO A 102 -10.30 4.76 8.71
CA PRO A 102 -11.10 4.05 7.71
C PRO A 102 -11.84 2.86 8.34
N PRO A 103 -13.09 2.58 7.96
CA PRO A 103 -13.96 1.61 8.65
C PRO A 103 -13.61 0.15 8.31
N CYS A 104 -12.32 -0.18 8.27
CA CYS A 104 -11.81 -1.54 8.05
C CYS A 104 -12.13 -2.45 9.23
N GLU A 105 -12.49 -3.71 8.94
CA GLU A 105 -12.64 -4.75 9.97
C GLU A 105 -11.29 -5.41 10.31
N LEU A 106 -10.32 -5.36 9.38
CA LEU A 106 -8.98 -5.95 9.54
C LEU A 106 -8.38 -5.63 10.90
N TRP A 107 -8.33 -4.35 11.28
CA TRP A 107 -7.68 -3.92 12.52
C TRP A 107 -8.47 -4.26 13.78
N LYS A 108 -9.75 -4.61 13.67
CA LYS A 108 -10.56 -5.05 14.80
C LYS A 108 -10.30 -6.50 15.17
N VAL A 109 -9.87 -7.31 14.19
CA VAL A 109 -9.59 -8.75 14.36
C VAL A 109 -8.09 -9.08 14.26
N ALA A 110 -7.25 -8.09 13.93
CA ALA A 110 -5.82 -8.28 13.80
C ALA A 110 -5.17 -8.49 15.17
N GLU A 111 -4.30 -9.49 15.24
CA GLU A 111 -3.51 -9.81 16.44
C GLU A 111 -2.02 -9.68 16.13
N LYS A 112 -1.23 -9.37 17.16
CA LYS A 112 0.22 -9.46 17.06
C LYS A 112 0.60 -10.94 17.07
N ILE A 113 1.05 -11.44 15.92
CA ILE A 113 1.51 -12.83 15.78
C ILE A 113 3.02 -12.89 15.59
N GLN A 114 3.63 -13.99 16.03
CA GLN A 114 4.95 -14.40 15.57
C GLN A 114 4.73 -15.51 14.55
N LEU A 115 5.25 -15.33 13.32
CA LEU A 115 5.05 -16.30 12.24
C LEU A 115 5.67 -17.65 12.61
N THR A 116 4.82 -18.64 12.84
CA THR A 116 5.22 -20.04 13.04
C THR A 116 5.43 -20.74 11.69
N GLU A 117 6.03 -21.93 11.70
CA GLU A 117 6.10 -22.76 10.48
C GLU A 117 4.71 -23.17 9.97
N GLU A 118 3.76 -23.38 10.87
CA GLU A 118 2.37 -23.68 10.49
C GLU A 118 1.73 -22.49 9.75
N ASP A 119 1.95 -21.26 10.22
CA ASP A 119 1.44 -20.05 9.55
C ASP A 119 2.06 -19.88 8.17
N LYS A 120 3.37 -20.12 8.04
CA LYS A 120 4.05 -20.07 6.73
C LYS A 120 3.46 -21.09 5.76
N GLN A 121 3.16 -22.31 6.22
CA GLN A 121 2.51 -23.33 5.40
C GLN A 121 1.09 -22.92 4.99
N LYS A 122 0.29 -22.33 5.90
CA LYS A 122 -1.05 -21.80 5.59
C LYS A 122 -0.98 -20.68 4.55
N ILE A 123 -0.03 -19.75 4.68
CA ILE A 123 0.19 -18.66 3.73
C ILE A 123 0.60 -19.22 2.36
N GLN A 124 1.55 -20.15 2.31
CA GLN A 124 1.98 -20.80 1.07
C GLN A 124 0.82 -21.53 0.39
N LYS A 125 0.01 -22.27 1.16
CA LYS A 125 -1.19 -22.93 0.65
C LYS A 125 -2.18 -21.92 0.05
N LEU A 126 -2.45 -20.81 0.74
CA LEU A 126 -3.31 -19.75 0.22
C LEU A 126 -2.79 -19.18 -1.11
N ILE A 127 -1.49 -18.96 -1.24
CA ILE A 127 -0.85 -18.48 -2.47
C ILE A 127 -1.03 -19.50 -3.61
N ILE A 128 -0.81 -20.78 -3.32
CA ILE A 128 -0.99 -21.88 -4.29
C ILE A 128 -2.45 -21.97 -4.72
N ASP A 129 -3.39 -21.98 -3.76
CA ASP A 129 -4.83 -22.09 -4.04
C ASP A 129 -5.33 -20.89 -4.87
N LEU A 130 -4.80 -19.68 -4.62
CA LEU A 130 -5.07 -18.48 -5.44
C LEU A 130 -4.51 -18.62 -6.86
N HIS A 131 -3.25 -19.06 -6.99
CA HIS A 131 -2.62 -19.28 -8.29
C HIS A 131 -3.38 -20.33 -9.11
N ASP A 132 -3.75 -21.43 -8.48
CA ASP A 132 -4.52 -22.50 -9.10
C ASP A 132 -5.92 -22.04 -9.51
N GLY A 133 -6.61 -21.28 -8.66
CA GLY A 133 -7.90 -20.66 -8.99
C GLY A 133 -7.79 -19.77 -10.22
N LEU A 134 -6.70 -18.98 -10.34
CA LEU A 134 -6.45 -18.12 -11.50
C LEU A 134 -6.17 -18.94 -12.78
N GLN A 135 -5.29 -19.95 -12.68
CA GLN A 135 -4.93 -20.83 -13.81
C GLN A 135 -6.15 -21.59 -14.34
N LYS A 136 -6.95 -22.16 -13.43
CA LYS A 136 -8.13 -22.97 -13.75
C LYS A 136 -9.36 -22.11 -14.06
N LYS A 137 -9.28 -20.79 -13.87
CA LYS A 137 -10.42 -19.85 -13.96
C LYS A 137 -11.58 -20.28 -13.05
N ASP A 138 -11.28 -20.79 -11.85
CA ASP A 138 -12.29 -21.17 -10.86
C ASP A 138 -12.78 -19.91 -10.14
N GLU A 139 -13.77 -19.25 -10.74
CA GLU A 139 -14.34 -18.00 -10.25
C GLU A 139 -14.90 -18.13 -8.84
N LYS A 140 -15.52 -19.28 -8.52
CA LYS A 140 -16.08 -19.55 -7.20
C LYS A 140 -14.96 -19.60 -6.17
N LYS A 141 -13.87 -20.32 -6.46
CA LYS A 141 -12.73 -20.43 -5.55
C LYS A 141 -12.02 -19.09 -5.38
N LEU A 142 -11.82 -18.35 -6.47
CA LEU A 142 -11.21 -17.02 -6.42
C LEU A 142 -12.02 -16.05 -5.59
N LEU A 143 -13.35 -16.04 -5.75
CA LEU A 143 -14.21 -15.20 -4.95
C LEU A 143 -14.12 -15.56 -3.47
N GLU A 144 -14.20 -16.85 -3.13
CA GLU A 144 -14.08 -17.32 -1.74
C GLU A 144 -12.77 -16.85 -1.09
N LEU A 145 -11.65 -17.02 -1.79
CA LEU A 145 -10.33 -16.65 -1.27
C LEU A 145 -10.11 -15.13 -1.19
N MET A 146 -10.78 -14.34 -2.05
CA MET A 146 -10.59 -12.89 -2.15
C MET A 146 -11.67 -12.08 -1.41
N GLU A 147 -12.77 -12.70 -0.97
CA GLU A 147 -13.94 -12.01 -0.40
C GLU A 147 -13.56 -11.07 0.75
N PHE A 148 -12.73 -11.54 1.67
CA PHE A 148 -12.27 -10.71 2.79
C PHE A 148 -11.52 -9.47 2.29
N LYS A 149 -10.54 -9.65 1.38
CA LYS A 149 -9.78 -8.54 0.82
C LYS A 149 -10.69 -7.57 0.04
N THR A 150 -11.62 -8.08 -0.76
CA THR A 150 -12.56 -7.24 -1.51
C THR A 150 -13.41 -6.38 -0.56
N LYS A 151 -13.98 -6.99 0.48
CA LYS A 151 -14.77 -6.27 1.49
C LYS A 151 -13.94 -5.21 2.23
N GLU A 152 -12.71 -5.55 2.61
CA GLU A 152 -11.84 -4.63 3.32
C GLU A 152 -11.42 -3.43 2.49
N TYR A 153 -11.15 -3.63 1.20
CA TYR A 153 -10.86 -2.53 0.29
C TYR A 153 -12.10 -1.64 0.13
N ALA A 154 -13.29 -2.21 -0.13
CA ALA A 154 -14.52 -1.41 -0.23
C ALA A 154 -14.72 -0.53 1.01
N ARG A 155 -14.63 -1.12 2.21
CA ARG A 155 -14.75 -0.39 3.48
C ARG A 155 -13.71 0.71 3.61
N ALA A 156 -12.45 0.42 3.28
CA ALA A 156 -11.36 1.40 3.38
C ALA A 156 -11.60 2.65 2.51
N TYR A 157 -12.34 2.53 1.42
CA TYR A 157 -12.69 3.63 0.51
C TYR A 157 -14.12 4.15 0.70
N TYR A 158 -14.81 3.75 1.78
CA TYR A 158 -16.19 4.13 2.05
C TYR A 158 -17.13 3.77 0.88
N ASP A 159 -16.90 2.59 0.30
CA ASP A 159 -17.72 1.95 -0.71
C ASP A 159 -18.54 0.79 -0.11
N SER A 160 -19.58 0.35 -0.83
CA SER A 160 -20.43 -0.76 -0.43
C SER A 160 -19.72 -2.11 -0.67
N PRO A 161 -19.44 -2.91 0.38
CA PRO A 161 -18.81 -4.22 0.21
C PRO A 161 -19.64 -5.17 -0.66
N GLU A 162 -20.97 -5.09 -0.58
CA GLU A 162 -21.88 -5.93 -1.34
C GLU A 162 -21.82 -5.63 -2.84
N GLU A 163 -21.69 -4.35 -3.20
CA GLU A 163 -21.55 -3.93 -4.60
C GLU A 163 -20.20 -4.36 -5.18
N ASP A 164 -19.12 -4.22 -4.43
CA ASP A 164 -17.78 -4.64 -4.85
C ASP A 164 -17.64 -6.15 -5.01
N ILE A 165 -18.33 -6.94 -4.19
CA ILE A 165 -18.44 -8.40 -4.37
C ILE A 165 -19.18 -8.72 -5.66
N LYS A 166 -20.27 -8.01 -5.97
CA LYS A 166 -21.03 -8.20 -7.21
C LYS A 166 -20.19 -7.85 -8.43
N ILE A 167 -19.43 -6.76 -8.38
CA ILE A 167 -18.50 -6.36 -9.45
C ILE A 167 -17.37 -7.38 -9.60
N SER A 168 -16.81 -7.87 -8.49
CA SER A 168 -15.77 -8.91 -8.49
C SER A 168 -16.27 -10.20 -9.15
N LYS A 169 -17.48 -10.66 -8.81
CA LYS A 169 -18.15 -11.79 -9.48
C LYS A 169 -18.23 -11.59 -11.00
N ASN A 170 -18.66 -10.40 -11.45
CA ASN A 170 -18.76 -10.09 -12.87
C ASN A 170 -17.39 -9.99 -13.56
N SER A 171 -16.35 -9.56 -12.84
CA SER A 171 -15.00 -9.39 -13.39
C SER A 171 -14.26 -10.71 -13.59
N PHE A 172 -14.46 -11.67 -12.68
CA PHE A 172 -13.98 -13.04 -12.86
C PHE A 172 -14.71 -13.75 -14.03
N GLY A 173 -16.01 -13.49 -14.22
CA GLY A 173 -16.79 -14.01 -15.36
C GLY A 173 -16.58 -13.29 -16.71
N GLY A 174 -16.26 -12.00 -16.70
CA GLY A 174 -16.23 -11.14 -17.89
C GLY A 174 -15.03 -11.34 -18.82
N ARG A 175 -13.95 -12.02 -18.36
CA ARG A 175 -12.85 -12.42 -19.26
C ARG A 175 -13.21 -13.59 -20.17
N VAL A 176 -14.37 -14.22 -19.99
CA VAL A 176 -14.81 -15.37 -20.81
C VAL A 176 -15.56 -14.94 -22.08
N SER A 177 -16.10 -13.71 -22.15
CA SER A 177 -17.00 -13.31 -23.24
C SER A 177 -16.38 -12.46 -24.36
N ASN A 178 -15.15 -11.95 -24.22
CA ASN A 178 -14.53 -11.10 -25.26
C ASN A 178 -13.60 -11.82 -26.25
N ASP A 179 -13.35 -13.12 -26.09
CA ASP A 179 -12.48 -13.90 -26.98
C ASP A 179 -13.23 -14.70 -28.07
N ARG A 180 -14.56 -14.53 -28.18
CA ARG A 180 -15.40 -15.19 -29.21
C ARG A 180 -16.00 -14.25 -30.26
N ARG A 181 -15.47 -13.04 -30.41
CA ARG A 181 -15.86 -12.12 -31.51
C ARG A 181 -14.66 -11.61 -32.29
N LYS A 182 -13.89 -12.54 -32.90
CA LYS A 182 -13.08 -12.31 -34.11
C LYS A 182 -12.91 -13.61 -34.90
N VAL A 183 -14.00 -14.12 -35.46
CA VAL A 183 -13.95 -14.86 -36.74
C VAL A 183 -15.26 -14.54 -37.45
N GLY A 184 -15.15 -13.79 -38.54
CA GLY A 184 -16.22 -13.34 -39.41
C GLY A 184 -15.58 -12.53 -40.52
#